data_AF-A0AAD3W1L1-F1
#
_entry.id   AF-A0AAD3W1L1-F1
#
_cell.length_a   1.000
_cell.length_b   1.000
_cell.length_c   1.000
_cell.angle_alpha   90.00
_cell.angle_beta   90.00
_cell.angle_gamma   90.00
#
_symmetry.space_group_name_H-M   'P 1'
#
loop_
_entity.id
_entity.type
_entity.pdbx_description
1 polymer ?
#
loop_
_entity_poly.entity_id
_entity_poly.type
_entity_poly.pdbx_seq_one_letter_code
_entity_poly.pdbx_strand_id
1 'polypeptide(L)'
;TVGHGRRYAATGKVRVFEPISDTRLILKFIEKHQDTFVIRSLLDIIWGVLLNEFQNQTSIADWLKDADFAGRCISPAMANCALFVHLSYLMHQREFARVIGTLQAAWPNLRSPYANLFACFVMAISHMSLGNRAQAAEFVELAAHRALPDGLVSPFAAYSRLLGGLAEEVIERDYPALSEHFRTVRDRFSGGWSTLREAFFLGELPPDLTEREYEVAKLAAEGLRNNEIARKLMVTESTVRTHLRAVFQKLQIDRRAKLLEKLK
;
A
#
# COMPACT_ATOMS: atom_id res chain seq x y z
N THR A 1 -28.12 -31.42 -39.55
CA THR A 1 -29.31 -31.33 -38.68
C THR A 1 -28.87 -31.56 -37.25
N VAL A 2 -29.00 -30.53 -36.42
CA VAL A 2 -29.12 -30.48 -34.95
C VAL A 2 -28.37 -31.52 -34.08
N GLY A 3 -27.50 -31.02 -33.21
CA GLY A 3 -26.89 -31.80 -32.12
C GLY A 3 -26.63 -30.97 -30.87
N HIS A 4 -27.64 -30.91 -29.99
CA HIS A 4 -27.54 -30.83 -28.52
C HIS A 4 -27.05 -29.52 -27.88
N GLY A 5 -28.01 -28.61 -27.66
CA GLY A 5 -27.92 -27.62 -26.58
C GLY A 5 -28.14 -28.25 -25.22
N ARG A 6 -27.22 -28.05 -24.28
CA ARG A 6 -27.48 -28.19 -22.84
C ARG A 6 -27.48 -26.79 -22.23
N ARG A 7 -28.69 -26.37 -21.83
CA ARG A 7 -28.92 -25.23 -20.94
C ARG A 7 -28.31 -25.56 -19.57
N TYR A 8 -27.36 -24.76 -19.09
CA TYR A 8 -26.97 -24.76 -17.69
C TYR A 8 -27.94 -23.87 -16.92
N ALA A 9 -28.78 -24.50 -16.11
CA ALA A 9 -29.51 -23.83 -15.04
C ALA A 9 -28.52 -23.54 -13.90
N ALA A 10 -28.23 -22.27 -13.66
CA ALA A 10 -27.45 -21.83 -12.50
C ALA A 10 -28.37 -21.71 -11.29
N THR A 11 -28.51 -22.81 -10.53
CA THR A 11 -29.05 -22.76 -9.17
C THR A 11 -27.99 -22.20 -8.24
N GLY A 12 -28.33 -21.10 -7.55
CA GLY A 12 -27.47 -20.42 -6.61
C GLY A 12 -27.11 -21.28 -5.41
N LYS A 13 -25.80 -21.45 -5.20
CA LYS A 13 -25.12 -21.52 -3.90
C LYS A 13 -23.69 -21.04 -4.15
N VAL A 14 -23.43 -19.76 -3.88
CA VAL A 14 -22.06 -19.25 -3.78
C VAL A 14 -21.41 -20.04 -2.65
N ARG A 15 -20.45 -20.90 -2.99
CA ARG A 15 -19.55 -21.48 -1.98
C ARG A 15 -18.75 -20.32 -1.41
N VAL A 16 -19.10 -19.92 -0.19
CA VAL A 16 -18.20 -19.11 0.64
C VAL A 16 -16.96 -19.98 0.85
N PHE A 17 -15.85 -19.61 0.22
CA PHE A 17 -14.56 -20.21 0.54
C PHE A 17 -14.24 -19.80 1.99
N GLU A 18 -14.07 -20.79 2.87
CA GLU A 18 -13.54 -20.53 4.21
C GLU A 18 -12.18 -19.82 4.08
N PRO A 19 -11.87 -18.83 4.94
CA PRO A 19 -10.59 -18.15 4.89
C PRO A 19 -9.49 -19.18 5.19
N ILE A 20 -8.59 -19.41 4.23
CA ILE A 20 -7.39 -20.22 4.46
C ILE A 20 -6.51 -19.39 5.41
N SER A 21 -6.62 -19.68 6.71
CA SER A 21 -5.97 -18.97 7.80
C SER A 21 -4.46 -19.26 7.93
N ASP A 22 -3.95 -20.20 7.13
CA ASP A 22 -2.57 -20.65 7.21
C ASP A 22 -1.83 -20.37 5.89
N THR A 23 -1.04 -19.29 5.89
CA THR A 23 -0.20 -18.87 4.76
C THR A 23 0.76 -19.97 4.29
N ARG A 24 1.10 -20.94 5.15
CA ARG A 24 1.97 -22.09 4.81
C ARG A 24 1.28 -23.12 3.91
N LEU A 25 -0.04 -23.26 4.00
CA LEU A 25 -0.81 -24.17 3.14
C LEU A 25 -0.90 -23.64 1.70
N ILE A 26 -1.01 -22.33 1.55
CA ILE A 26 -0.97 -21.66 0.25
C ILE A 26 0.41 -21.85 -0.40
N LEU A 27 1.49 -21.66 0.36
CA LEU A 27 2.87 -21.89 -0.12
C LEU A 27 3.12 -23.33 -0.59
N LYS A 28 2.66 -24.33 0.17
CA LYS A 28 2.76 -25.75 -0.22
C LYS A 28 1.92 -26.11 -1.44
N PHE A 29 0.75 -25.48 -1.61
CA PHE A 29 -0.09 -25.65 -2.79
C PHE A 29 0.59 -25.09 -4.04
N ILE A 30 1.28 -23.94 -3.91
CA ILE A 30 2.04 -23.27 -4.99
C ILE A 30 3.29 -24.07 -5.38
N GLU A 31 4.02 -24.64 -4.41
CA GLU A 31 5.19 -25.50 -4.69
C GLU A 31 4.82 -26.74 -5.50
N LYS A 32 3.61 -27.27 -5.31
CA LYS A 32 3.12 -28.50 -5.95
C LYS A 32 2.69 -28.31 -7.41
N HIS A 33 2.46 -27.07 -7.85
CA HIS A 33 2.01 -26.74 -9.22
C HIS A 33 3.05 -25.88 -9.94
N GLN A 34 4.15 -26.50 -10.40
CA GLN A 34 5.33 -25.82 -10.96
C GLN A 34 5.20 -25.34 -12.43
N ASP A 35 4.11 -25.62 -13.14
CA ASP A 35 3.99 -25.38 -14.60
C ASP A 35 3.30 -24.07 -15.02
N THR A 36 3.38 -22.98 -14.25
CA THR A 36 2.92 -21.69 -14.80
C THR A 36 3.69 -20.51 -14.24
N PHE A 37 4.78 -20.12 -14.91
CA PHE A 37 5.58 -18.91 -14.63
C PHE A 37 4.71 -17.64 -14.43
N VAL A 38 3.59 -17.55 -15.15
CA VAL A 38 2.61 -16.47 -15.03
C VAL A 38 1.93 -16.46 -13.65
N ILE A 39 1.57 -17.63 -13.10
CA ILE A 39 0.92 -17.76 -11.79
C ILE A 39 1.89 -17.31 -10.69
N ARG A 40 3.17 -17.72 -10.76
CA ARG A 40 4.19 -17.24 -9.80
C ARG A 40 4.36 -15.72 -9.86
N SER A 41 4.48 -15.16 -11.07
CA SER A 41 4.60 -13.71 -11.24
C SER A 41 3.37 -12.96 -10.72
N LEU A 42 2.16 -13.50 -10.94
CA LEU A 42 0.93 -12.93 -10.41
C LEU A 42 0.88 -12.98 -8.88
N LEU A 43 1.28 -14.09 -8.28
CA LEU A 43 1.36 -14.24 -6.83
C LEU A 43 2.35 -13.26 -6.23
N ASP A 44 3.56 -13.13 -6.80
CA ASP A 44 4.56 -12.15 -6.36
C ASP A 44 4.00 -10.72 -6.39
N ILE A 45 3.26 -10.36 -7.45
CA ILE A 45 2.62 -9.04 -7.57
C ILE A 45 1.56 -8.85 -6.48
N ILE A 46 0.66 -9.81 -6.28
CA ILE A 46 -0.40 -9.72 -5.27
C ILE A 46 0.21 -9.61 -3.87
N TRP A 47 1.21 -10.44 -3.58
CA TRP A 47 1.95 -10.37 -2.32
C TRP A 47 2.68 -9.04 -2.17
N GLY A 48 3.31 -8.53 -3.22
CA GLY A 48 3.98 -7.23 -3.20
C GLY A 48 3.03 -6.07 -2.88
N VAL A 49 1.79 -6.09 -3.38
CA VAL A 49 0.77 -5.10 -3.04
C VAL A 49 0.46 -5.18 -1.54
N LEU A 50 0.14 -6.37 -1.04
CA LEU A 50 -0.17 -6.58 0.37
C LEU A 50 0.99 -6.23 1.30
N LEU A 51 2.22 -6.59 0.94
CA LEU A 51 3.41 -6.35 1.73
C LEU A 51 3.78 -4.87 1.83
N ASN A 52 3.52 -4.08 0.79
CA ASN A 52 3.62 -2.62 0.86
C ASN A 52 2.61 -2.05 1.87
N GLU A 53 1.35 -2.50 1.79
CA GLU A 53 0.31 -2.12 2.74
C GLU A 53 0.66 -2.52 4.19
N PHE A 54 1.34 -3.66 4.37
CA PHE A 54 1.82 -4.15 5.67
C PHE A 54 3.15 -3.54 6.14
N GLN A 55 3.75 -2.62 5.38
CA GLN A 55 5.10 -2.07 5.66
C GLN A 55 6.17 -3.16 5.88
N ASN A 56 6.03 -4.32 5.21
CA ASN A 56 6.98 -5.44 5.24
C ASN A 56 7.70 -5.54 3.90
N GLN A 57 8.54 -4.55 3.63
CA GLN A 57 9.20 -4.39 2.33
C GLN A 57 10.30 -5.42 2.05
N THR A 58 10.87 -6.02 3.11
CA THR A 58 11.96 -7.00 3.00
C THR A 58 11.53 -8.24 2.21
N SER A 59 10.27 -8.65 2.37
CA SER A 59 9.72 -9.87 1.77
C SER A 59 9.17 -9.67 0.34
N ILE A 60 9.21 -8.44 -0.19
CA ILE A 60 8.84 -8.18 -1.58
C ILE A 60 9.85 -8.87 -2.50
N ALA A 61 9.40 -9.46 -3.61
CA ALA A 61 10.31 -10.11 -4.56
C ALA A 61 11.28 -9.10 -5.20
N ASP A 62 12.55 -9.46 -5.35
CA ASP A 62 13.60 -8.50 -5.76
C ASP A 62 13.34 -7.89 -7.14
N TRP A 63 12.81 -8.68 -8.09
CA TRP A 63 12.45 -8.17 -9.42
C TRP A 63 11.36 -7.08 -9.39
N LEU A 64 10.50 -7.06 -8.36
CA LEU A 64 9.53 -6.00 -8.13
C LEU A 64 10.19 -4.77 -7.48
N LYS A 65 11.20 -4.97 -6.61
CA LYS A 65 11.98 -3.88 -6.01
C LYS A 65 12.85 -3.18 -7.05
N ASP A 66 13.41 -3.92 -7.99
CA ASP A 66 14.37 -3.42 -8.99
C ASP A 66 13.69 -2.93 -10.29
N ALA A 67 12.37 -3.12 -10.41
CA ALA A 67 11.60 -2.90 -11.65
C ALA A 67 12.13 -3.68 -12.86
N ASP A 68 12.72 -4.85 -12.63
CA ASP A 68 13.19 -5.74 -13.70
C ASP A 68 12.02 -6.59 -14.23
N PHE A 69 11.28 -5.99 -15.16
CA PHE A 69 10.17 -6.64 -15.84
C PHE A 69 10.62 -7.33 -17.14
N ALA A 70 11.85 -7.08 -17.57
CA ALA A 70 12.39 -7.64 -18.80
C ALA A 70 12.56 -9.17 -18.65
N GLY A 71 12.24 -9.91 -19.71
CA GLY A 71 12.35 -11.38 -19.68
C GLY A 71 11.27 -12.11 -18.88
N ARG A 72 10.29 -11.41 -18.27
CA ARG A 72 9.14 -12.05 -17.63
C ARG A 72 7.93 -12.11 -18.56
N CYS A 73 7.27 -13.26 -18.62
CA CYS A 73 5.96 -13.43 -19.25
C CYS A 73 4.85 -12.79 -18.41
N ILE A 74 4.77 -11.46 -18.40
CA ILE A 74 3.72 -10.70 -17.72
C ILE A 74 2.84 -9.95 -18.74
N SER A 75 1.53 -9.95 -18.51
CA SER A 75 0.62 -9.17 -19.35
C SER A 75 0.76 -7.66 -19.07
N PRO A 76 0.28 -6.77 -19.96
CA PRO A 76 0.28 -5.33 -19.71
C PRO A 76 -0.45 -4.93 -18.41
N ALA A 77 -1.52 -5.64 -18.05
CA ALA A 77 -2.23 -5.41 -16.79
C ALA A 77 -1.38 -5.79 -15.57
N MET A 78 -0.68 -6.93 -15.64
CA MET A 78 0.26 -7.35 -14.60
C MET A 78 1.45 -6.39 -14.50
N ALA A 79 1.95 -5.86 -15.61
CA ALA A 79 3.02 -4.88 -15.60
C ALA A 79 2.61 -3.59 -14.87
N ASN A 80 1.37 -3.12 -15.03
CA ASN A 80 0.87 -1.97 -14.27
C ASN A 80 0.82 -2.25 -12.77
N CYS A 81 0.37 -3.45 -12.36
CA CYS A 81 0.35 -3.84 -10.95
C CYS A 81 1.77 -4.06 -10.39
N ALA A 82 2.69 -4.62 -11.17
CA ALA A 82 4.09 -4.76 -10.79
C ALA A 82 4.77 -3.39 -10.61
N LEU A 83 4.51 -2.46 -11.53
CA LEU A 83 4.95 -1.08 -11.42
C LEU A 83 4.36 -0.40 -10.19
N PHE A 84 3.08 -0.63 -9.86
CA PHE A 84 2.49 -0.15 -8.60
C PHE A 84 3.29 -0.64 -7.39
N VAL A 85 3.62 -1.92 -7.32
CA VAL A 85 4.41 -2.49 -6.21
C VAL A 85 5.77 -1.79 -6.09
N HIS A 86 6.45 -1.59 -7.22
CA HIS A 86 7.74 -0.91 -7.26
C HIS A 86 7.65 0.55 -6.77
N LEU A 87 6.66 1.30 -7.28
CA LEU A 87 6.48 2.71 -6.93
C LEU A 87 6.15 2.85 -5.43
N SER A 88 5.26 2.01 -4.90
CA SER A 88 4.93 1.98 -3.47
C SER A 88 6.16 1.63 -2.62
N TYR A 89 6.98 0.67 -3.06
CA TYR A 89 8.25 0.35 -2.41
C TYR A 89 9.19 1.57 -2.35
N LEU A 90 9.39 2.27 -3.46
CA LEU A 90 10.22 3.50 -3.50
C LEU A 90 9.65 4.63 -2.63
N MET A 91 8.32 4.79 -2.58
CA MET A 91 7.66 5.76 -1.71
C MET A 91 7.95 5.47 -0.23
N HIS A 92 7.95 4.20 0.17
CA HIS A 92 8.34 3.82 1.53
C HIS A 92 9.82 4.10 1.84
N GLN A 93 10.71 3.95 0.86
CA GLN A 93 12.12 4.36 0.99
C GLN A 93 12.33 5.88 0.93
N ARG A 94 11.26 6.66 0.74
CA ARG A 94 11.26 8.11 0.54
C ARG A 94 12.06 8.56 -0.69
N GLU A 95 12.17 7.71 -1.69
CA GLU A 95 12.87 8.01 -2.95
C GLU A 95 11.94 8.67 -3.97
N PHE A 96 11.24 9.74 -3.56
CA PHE A 96 10.18 10.38 -4.35
C PHE A 96 10.65 10.94 -5.70
N ALA A 97 11.91 11.38 -5.81
CA ALA A 97 12.48 11.80 -7.09
C ALA A 97 12.58 10.64 -8.09
N ARG A 98 12.94 9.44 -7.62
CA ARG A 98 12.95 8.23 -8.47
C ARG A 98 11.52 7.80 -8.83
N VAL A 99 10.58 7.88 -7.90
CA VAL A 99 9.15 7.62 -8.17
C VAL A 99 8.67 8.49 -9.34
N ILE A 100 8.94 9.80 -9.29
CA ILE A 100 8.58 10.75 -10.34
C ILE A 100 9.22 10.36 -11.68
N GLY A 101 10.54 10.14 -11.70
CA GLY A 101 11.26 9.80 -12.93
C GLY A 101 10.77 8.50 -13.57
N THR A 102 10.58 7.45 -12.77
CA THR A 102 10.05 6.17 -13.23
C THR A 102 8.64 6.32 -13.82
N LEU A 103 7.79 7.09 -13.14
CA LEU A 103 6.41 7.26 -13.55
C LEU A 103 6.27 8.15 -14.80
N GLN A 104 7.10 9.18 -14.94
CA GLN A 104 7.18 9.98 -16.16
C GLN A 104 7.59 9.14 -17.38
N ALA A 105 8.58 8.25 -17.22
CA ALA A 105 8.99 7.33 -18.27
C ALA A 105 7.90 6.31 -18.64
N ALA A 106 7.15 5.83 -17.64
CA ALA A 106 6.06 4.88 -17.86
C ALA A 106 4.77 5.52 -18.39
N TRP A 107 4.59 6.83 -18.18
CA TRP A 107 3.33 7.55 -18.45
C TRP A 107 2.71 7.29 -19.82
N PRO A 108 3.45 7.35 -20.95
CA PRO A 108 2.87 7.14 -22.29
C PRO A 108 2.31 5.72 -22.49
N ASN A 109 2.77 4.76 -21.68
CA ASN A 109 2.39 3.36 -21.78
C ASN A 109 1.20 3.00 -20.86
N LEU A 110 0.74 3.91 -20.00
CA LEU A 110 -0.41 3.70 -19.12
C LEU A 110 -1.71 3.81 -19.93
N ARG A 111 -2.22 2.66 -20.38
CA ARG A 111 -3.45 2.61 -21.21
C ARG A 111 -4.75 2.54 -20.42
N SER A 112 -4.68 2.16 -19.14
CA SER A 112 -5.87 2.02 -18.30
C SER A 112 -6.25 3.36 -17.66
N PRO A 113 -7.53 3.78 -17.68
CA PRO A 113 -7.99 4.95 -16.94
C PRO A 113 -7.64 4.87 -15.44
N TYR A 114 -7.77 3.69 -14.84
CA TYR A 114 -7.39 3.46 -13.44
C TYR A 114 -5.88 3.61 -13.21
N ALA A 115 -5.06 3.10 -14.12
CA ALA A 115 -3.61 3.25 -14.01
C ALA A 115 -3.18 4.72 -14.13
N ASN A 116 -3.85 5.49 -14.99
CA ASN A 116 -3.64 6.94 -15.11
C ASN A 116 -4.04 7.69 -13.84
N LEU A 117 -5.19 7.37 -13.24
CA LEU A 117 -5.61 8.00 -11.98
C LEU A 117 -4.64 7.68 -10.86
N PHE A 118 -4.24 6.42 -10.72
CA PHE A 118 -3.24 6.02 -9.75
C PHE A 118 -1.91 6.77 -9.95
N ALA A 119 -1.44 6.87 -11.19
CA ALA A 119 -0.24 7.63 -11.52
C ALA A 119 -0.36 9.11 -11.11
N CYS A 120 -1.52 9.74 -11.32
CA CYS A 120 -1.76 11.11 -10.86
C CYS A 120 -1.62 11.21 -9.33
N PHE A 121 -2.20 10.28 -8.57
CA PHE A 121 -2.08 10.30 -7.10
C PHE A 121 -0.64 10.07 -6.63
N VAL A 122 0.08 9.13 -7.23
CA VAL A 122 1.49 8.88 -6.89
C VAL A 122 2.37 10.09 -7.22
N MET A 123 2.16 10.74 -8.38
CA MET A 123 2.83 11.99 -8.72
C MET A 123 2.52 13.08 -7.68
N ALA A 124 1.25 13.27 -7.35
CA ALA A 124 0.82 14.26 -6.38
C ALA A 124 1.44 14.04 -4.99
N ILE A 125 1.39 12.81 -4.47
CA ILE A 125 1.99 12.45 -3.18
C ILE A 125 3.51 12.64 -3.21
N SER A 126 4.17 12.29 -4.32
CA SER A 126 5.62 12.46 -4.47
C SER A 126 6.02 13.93 -4.50
N HIS A 127 5.31 14.77 -5.26
CA HIS A 127 5.52 16.21 -5.28
C HIS A 127 5.23 16.85 -3.93
N MET A 128 4.15 16.43 -3.25
CA MET A 128 3.83 16.90 -1.90
C MET A 128 4.94 16.57 -0.91
N SER A 129 5.48 15.35 -0.98
CA SER A 129 6.57 14.88 -0.10
C SER A 129 7.89 15.62 -0.34
N LEU A 130 8.08 16.21 -1.53
CA LEU A 130 9.22 17.06 -1.88
C LEU A 130 8.96 18.55 -1.61
N GLY A 131 7.80 18.93 -1.08
CA GLY A 131 7.42 20.32 -0.82
C GLY A 131 6.87 21.09 -2.02
N ASN A 132 6.71 20.42 -3.18
CA ASN A 132 6.24 21.01 -4.43
C ASN A 132 4.70 20.99 -4.50
N ARG A 133 4.05 21.78 -3.64
CA ARG A 133 2.58 21.77 -3.51
C ARG A 133 1.85 22.16 -4.79
N ALA A 134 2.37 23.12 -5.56
CA ALA A 134 1.74 23.57 -6.81
C ALA A 134 1.64 22.43 -7.82
N GLN A 135 2.74 21.73 -8.09
CA GLN A 135 2.76 20.57 -8.98
C GLN A 135 1.90 19.43 -8.44
N ALA A 136 1.87 19.22 -7.11
CA ALA A 136 0.98 18.23 -6.52
C ALA A 136 -0.50 18.54 -6.81
N ALA A 137 -0.90 19.81 -6.70
CA ALA A 137 -2.26 20.26 -7.01
C ALA A 137 -2.61 20.02 -8.48
N GLU A 138 -1.71 20.33 -9.43
CA GLU A 138 -1.94 20.07 -10.86
C GLU A 138 -2.30 18.59 -11.14
N PHE A 139 -1.62 17.65 -10.48
CA PHE A 139 -1.94 16.23 -10.65
C PHE A 139 -3.25 15.82 -9.98
N VAL A 140 -3.60 16.40 -8.83
CA VAL A 140 -4.91 16.16 -8.19
C VAL A 140 -6.04 16.73 -9.06
N GLU A 141 -5.86 17.92 -9.63
CA GLU A 141 -6.81 18.56 -10.56
C GLU A 141 -6.96 17.76 -11.85
N LEU A 142 -5.87 17.21 -12.38
CA LEU A 142 -5.90 16.31 -13.54
C LEU A 142 -6.68 15.03 -13.24
N ALA A 143 -6.47 14.44 -12.06
CA ALA A 143 -7.27 13.29 -11.62
C ALA A 143 -8.74 13.67 -11.48
N ALA A 144 -9.02 14.84 -10.89
CA ALA A 144 -10.36 15.33 -10.61
C ALA A 144 -11.17 15.49 -11.90
N HIS A 145 -10.60 16.15 -12.90
CA HIS A 145 -11.20 16.31 -14.23
C HIS A 145 -11.56 14.98 -14.92
N ARG A 146 -10.83 13.91 -14.61
CA ARG A 146 -11.03 12.60 -15.26
C ARG A 146 -12.01 11.68 -14.52
N ALA A 147 -12.20 11.88 -13.22
CA ALA A 147 -12.94 10.92 -12.37
C ALA A 147 -14.18 11.52 -11.71
N LEU A 148 -14.16 12.79 -11.32
CA LEU A 148 -15.26 13.41 -10.59
C LEU A 148 -16.51 13.68 -11.44
N PRO A 149 -16.44 13.97 -12.76
CA PRO A 149 -17.64 14.04 -13.60
C PRO A 149 -18.48 12.76 -13.59
N ASP A 150 -17.83 11.60 -13.42
CA ASP A 150 -18.47 10.29 -13.30
C ASP A 150 -18.85 9.93 -11.86
N GLY A 151 -18.64 10.83 -10.90
CA GLY A 151 -18.90 10.62 -9.47
C GLY A 151 -17.90 9.68 -8.77
N LEU A 152 -16.74 9.39 -9.39
CA LEU A 152 -15.74 8.47 -8.84
C LEU A 152 -14.88 9.13 -7.75
N VAL A 153 -15.46 9.33 -6.56
CA VAL A 153 -14.78 9.94 -5.40
C VAL A 153 -13.89 8.96 -4.62
N SER A 154 -14.10 7.66 -4.77
CA SER A 154 -13.41 6.59 -4.00
C SER A 154 -11.87 6.64 -4.10
N PRO A 155 -11.26 6.86 -5.28
CA PRO A 155 -9.81 6.99 -5.38
C PRO A 155 -9.26 8.16 -4.57
N PHE A 156 -9.94 9.31 -4.57
CA PHE A 156 -9.53 10.48 -3.78
C PHE A 156 -9.63 10.20 -2.28
N ALA A 157 -10.70 9.53 -1.86
CA ALA A 157 -10.90 9.15 -0.47
C ALA A 157 -9.75 8.25 0.04
N ALA A 158 -9.32 7.30 -0.78
CA ALA A 158 -8.24 6.37 -0.44
C ALA A 158 -6.87 7.06 -0.22
N TYR A 159 -6.57 8.12 -0.99
CA TYR A 159 -5.29 8.84 -0.91
C TYR A 159 -5.36 10.16 -0.13
N SER A 160 -6.54 10.57 0.34
CA SER A 160 -6.80 11.86 1.03
C SER A 160 -5.76 12.20 2.10
N ARG A 161 -5.47 11.26 3.00
CA ARG A 161 -4.49 11.43 4.09
C ARG A 161 -3.08 11.73 3.58
N LEU A 162 -2.65 11.08 2.49
CA LEU A 162 -1.32 11.27 1.91
C LEU A 162 -1.23 12.55 1.06
N LEU A 163 -2.36 13.05 0.59
CA LEU A 163 -2.46 14.31 -0.17
C LEU A 163 -2.56 15.55 0.73
N GLY A 164 -2.56 15.38 2.05
CA GLY A 164 -2.48 16.50 2.99
C GLY A 164 -3.60 17.55 2.82
N GLY A 165 -4.81 17.11 2.50
CA GLY A 165 -5.97 17.98 2.31
C GLY A 165 -6.17 18.51 0.88
N LEU A 166 -5.25 18.26 -0.06
CA LEU A 166 -5.42 18.75 -1.44
C LEU A 166 -6.66 18.19 -2.15
N ALA A 167 -7.02 16.94 -1.85
CA ALA A 167 -8.20 16.32 -2.46
C ALA A 167 -9.48 17.06 -2.00
N GLU A 168 -9.59 17.34 -0.71
CA GLU A 168 -10.65 18.15 -0.12
C GLU A 168 -10.73 19.54 -0.78
N GLU A 169 -9.59 20.25 -0.87
CA GLU A 169 -9.53 21.60 -1.43
C GLU A 169 -10.02 21.64 -2.89
N VAL A 170 -9.58 20.69 -3.73
CA VAL A 170 -9.99 20.62 -5.14
C VAL A 170 -11.47 20.26 -5.27
N ILE A 171 -11.96 19.30 -4.48
CA ILE A 171 -13.37 18.88 -4.53
C ILE A 171 -14.29 20.00 -4.06
N GLU A 172 -13.95 20.70 -2.96
CA GLU A 172 -14.76 21.79 -2.43
C GLU A 172 -14.79 23.00 -3.37
N ARG A 173 -13.67 23.29 -4.05
CA ARG A 173 -13.55 24.40 -4.99
C ARG A 173 -14.32 24.15 -6.29
N ASP A 174 -14.10 23.00 -6.92
CA ASP A 174 -14.53 22.75 -8.30
C ASP A 174 -15.76 21.83 -8.40
N TYR A 175 -15.97 20.96 -7.41
CA TYR A 175 -17.04 19.95 -7.39
C TYR A 175 -17.82 19.95 -6.07
N PRO A 176 -18.33 21.11 -5.62
CA PRO A 176 -18.90 21.26 -4.27
C PRO A 176 -20.06 20.28 -3.99
N ALA A 177 -20.83 19.94 -5.03
CA ALA A 177 -21.93 18.96 -4.94
C ALA A 177 -21.47 17.54 -4.52
N LEU A 178 -20.20 17.20 -4.73
CA LEU A 178 -19.64 15.89 -4.35
C LEU A 178 -19.00 15.89 -2.96
N SER A 179 -18.86 17.04 -2.30
CA SER A 179 -18.10 17.17 -1.04
C SER A 179 -18.65 16.29 0.08
N GLU A 180 -19.98 16.26 0.26
CA GLU A 180 -20.62 15.42 1.29
C GLU A 180 -20.44 13.92 0.99
N HIS A 181 -20.61 13.54 -0.27
CA HIS A 181 -20.40 12.16 -0.71
C HIS A 181 -18.94 11.73 -0.51
N PHE A 182 -17.98 12.59 -0.88
CA PHE A 182 -16.56 12.37 -0.68
C PHE A 182 -16.23 12.18 0.81
N ARG A 183 -16.71 13.06 1.70
CA ARG A 183 -16.48 12.95 3.15
C ARG A 183 -17.00 11.61 3.69
N THR A 184 -18.20 11.22 3.29
CA THR A 184 -18.80 9.93 3.68
C THR A 184 -17.95 8.75 3.22
N VAL A 185 -17.49 8.76 1.96
CA VAL A 185 -16.64 7.69 1.40
C VAL A 185 -15.27 7.66 2.08
N ARG A 186 -14.67 8.83 2.33
CA ARG A 186 -13.38 8.97 3.04
C ARG A 186 -13.46 8.44 4.47
N ASP A 187 -14.49 8.81 5.21
CA ASP A 187 -14.64 8.40 6.61
C ASP A 187 -14.88 6.89 6.69
N ARG A 188 -15.70 6.34 5.78
CA ARG A 188 -15.89 4.88 5.65
C ARG A 188 -14.62 4.16 5.25
N PHE A 189 -13.85 4.69 4.29
CA PHE A 189 -12.59 4.11 3.87
C PHE A 189 -11.59 4.10 5.03
N SER A 190 -11.45 5.22 5.72
CA SER A 190 -10.54 5.37 6.87
C SER A 190 -10.88 4.42 8.00
N GLY A 191 -12.17 4.30 8.35
CA GLY A 191 -12.65 3.36 9.37
C GLY A 191 -12.47 1.89 8.95
N GLY A 192 -12.78 1.55 7.70
CA GLY A 192 -12.55 0.19 7.18
C GLY A 192 -11.07 -0.16 7.15
N TRP A 193 -10.22 0.78 6.75
CA TRP A 193 -8.76 0.64 6.77
C TRP A 193 -8.22 0.43 8.19
N SER A 194 -8.68 1.20 9.18
CA SER A 194 -8.25 1.01 10.57
C SER A 194 -8.66 -0.35 11.11
N THR A 195 -9.90 -0.80 10.84
CA THR A 195 -10.36 -2.13 11.27
C THR A 195 -9.59 -3.26 10.60
N LEU A 196 -9.33 -3.18 9.29
CA LEU A 196 -8.53 -4.17 8.59
C LEU A 196 -7.09 -4.16 9.11
N ARG A 197 -6.51 -2.98 9.30
CA ARG A 197 -5.18 -2.85 9.90
C ARG A 197 -5.15 -3.43 11.31
N GLU A 198 -6.15 -3.22 12.13
CA GLU A 198 -6.20 -3.85 13.45
C GLU A 198 -6.34 -5.36 13.29
N ALA A 199 -7.30 -5.87 12.52
CA ALA A 199 -7.53 -7.31 12.37
C ALA A 199 -6.34 -8.09 11.77
N PHE A 200 -5.65 -7.51 10.78
CA PHE A 200 -4.50 -8.15 10.14
C PHE A 200 -3.20 -7.96 10.93
N PHE A 201 -3.06 -6.89 11.71
CA PHE A 201 -1.84 -6.58 12.45
C PHE A 201 -1.95 -6.89 13.96
N LEU A 202 -3.13 -7.29 14.47
CA LEU A 202 -3.33 -7.84 15.82
C LEU A 202 -2.71 -9.25 16.00
N GLY A 203 -2.04 -9.79 14.98
CA GLY A 203 -1.14 -10.94 15.12
C GLY A 203 0.31 -10.55 15.46
N GLU A 204 0.72 -9.29 15.28
CA GLU A 204 2.13 -8.85 15.36
C GLU A 204 2.37 -7.47 16.03
N LEU A 205 1.33 -6.83 16.55
CA LEU A 205 1.48 -5.75 17.53
C LEU A 205 1.39 -6.38 18.92
N PRO A 206 2.45 -6.33 19.74
CA PRO A 206 2.30 -6.64 21.15
C PRO A 206 1.19 -5.72 21.69
N PRO A 207 0.12 -6.27 22.29
CA PRO A 207 -1.14 -5.55 22.58
C PRO A 207 -0.98 -4.30 23.45
N ASP A 208 0.21 -4.08 24.01
CA ASP A 208 0.51 -3.02 24.96
C ASP A 208 1.18 -1.78 24.34
N LEU A 209 1.59 -1.82 23.06
CA LEU A 209 2.30 -0.70 22.41
C LEU A 209 1.37 0.24 21.64
N THR A 210 1.56 1.54 21.81
CA THR A 210 0.98 2.58 20.95
C THR A 210 1.68 2.62 19.59
N GLU A 211 1.03 3.20 18.57
CA GLU A 211 1.60 3.33 17.21
C GLU A 211 3.01 3.95 17.22
N ARG A 212 3.23 5.00 18.03
CA ARG A 212 4.53 5.66 18.12
C ARG A 212 5.60 4.84 18.83
N GLU A 213 5.20 4.09 19.85
CA GLU A 213 6.07 3.15 20.55
C GLU A 213 6.47 1.99 19.63
N TYR A 214 5.54 1.47 18.84
CA TYR A 214 5.80 0.42 17.86
C TYR A 214 6.74 0.90 16.76
N GLU A 215 6.53 2.09 16.18
CA GLU A 215 7.44 2.68 15.18
C GLU A 215 8.87 2.78 15.72
N VAL A 216 9.04 3.28 16.95
CA VAL A 216 10.34 3.38 17.60
C VAL A 216 10.94 2.00 17.87
N ALA A 217 10.13 1.04 18.32
CA ALA A 217 10.55 -0.33 18.62
C ALA A 217 11.01 -1.08 17.35
N LYS A 218 10.29 -0.94 16.24
CA LYS A 218 10.61 -1.56 14.94
C LYS A 218 11.94 -1.05 14.40
N LEU A 219 12.11 0.27 14.33
CA LEU A 219 13.39 0.87 13.90
C LEU A 219 14.55 0.49 14.82
N ALA A 220 14.27 0.31 16.12
CA ALA A 220 15.28 -0.14 17.07
C ALA A 220 15.67 -1.62 16.89
N ALA A 221 14.71 -2.48 16.52
CA ALA A 221 14.93 -3.89 16.19
C ALA A 221 15.73 -4.07 14.88
N GLU A 222 15.54 -3.15 13.92
CA GLU A 222 16.33 -3.05 12.68
C GLU A 222 17.78 -2.59 12.91
N GLY A 223 18.15 -2.24 14.14
CA GLY A 223 19.53 -1.92 14.52
C GLY A 223 19.91 -0.44 14.44
N LEU A 224 18.98 0.46 14.10
CA LEU A 224 19.25 1.90 14.07
C LEU A 224 19.60 2.40 15.47
N ARG A 225 20.45 3.41 15.59
CA ARG A 225 20.77 4.12 16.83
C ARG A 225 19.72 5.17 17.16
N ASN A 226 19.62 5.59 18.42
CA ASN A 226 18.56 6.52 18.85
C ASN A 226 18.61 7.87 18.12
N ASN A 227 19.80 8.36 17.76
CA ASN A 227 19.99 9.58 16.96
C ASN A 227 19.52 9.39 15.51
N GLU A 228 19.67 8.20 14.93
CA GLU A 228 19.17 7.86 13.60
C GLU A 228 17.65 7.76 13.59
N ILE A 229 17.08 7.11 14.62
CA ILE A 229 15.62 7.04 14.82
C ILE A 229 15.05 8.45 15.02
N ALA A 230 15.70 9.29 15.83
CA ALA A 230 15.31 10.67 16.08
C ALA A 230 15.25 11.48 14.79
N ARG A 231 16.27 11.38 13.94
CA ARG A 231 16.29 12.01 12.61
C ARG A 231 15.20 11.45 11.70
N LYS A 232 15.03 10.13 11.63
CA LYS A 232 14.05 9.45 10.76
C LYS A 232 12.61 9.81 11.14
N LEU A 233 12.36 10.02 12.43
CA LEU A 233 11.04 10.31 12.99
C LEU A 233 10.81 11.80 13.30
N MET A 234 11.76 12.68 12.99
CA MET A 234 11.74 14.13 13.28
C MET A 234 11.43 14.47 14.74
N VAL A 235 12.05 13.75 15.68
CA VAL A 235 11.92 13.98 17.14
C VAL A 235 13.30 14.09 17.79
N THR A 236 13.35 14.42 19.08
CA THR A 236 14.61 14.45 19.82
C THR A 236 15.06 13.03 20.22
N GLU A 237 16.37 12.82 20.40
CA GLU A 237 16.89 11.55 20.93
C GLU A 237 16.30 11.24 22.32
N SER A 238 16.03 12.28 23.11
CA SER A 238 15.36 12.14 24.41
C SER A 238 13.95 11.54 24.26
N THR A 239 13.17 12.02 23.29
CA THR A 239 11.84 11.48 22.97
C THR A 239 11.91 10.02 22.55
N VAL A 240 12.89 9.64 21.72
CA VAL A 240 13.12 8.23 21.34
C VAL A 240 13.44 7.37 22.56
N ARG A 241 14.30 7.87 23.46
CA ARG A 241 14.65 7.15 24.70
C ARG A 241 13.44 6.97 25.61
N THR A 242 12.56 7.95 25.71
CA THR A 242 11.30 7.85 26.45
C THR A 242 10.40 6.78 25.87
N HIS A 243 10.18 6.77 24.55
CA HIS A 243 9.40 5.72 23.90
C HIS A 243 10.02 4.33 24.08
N LEU A 244 11.35 4.19 23.94
CA LEU A 244 12.02 2.90 24.18
C LEU A 244 11.90 2.41 25.62
N ARG A 245 11.92 3.30 26.62
CA ARG A 245 11.68 2.91 28.01
C ARG A 245 10.26 2.36 28.21
N ALA A 246 9.26 3.07 27.68
CA ALA A 246 7.88 2.62 27.73
C ALA A 246 7.70 1.27 27.01
N VAL A 247 8.32 1.11 25.83
CA VAL A 247 8.35 -0.15 25.08
C VAL A 247 8.97 -1.28 25.90
N PHE A 248 10.15 -1.08 26.49
CA PHE A 248 10.82 -2.11 27.26
C PHE A 248 10.01 -2.54 28.49
N GLN A 249 9.38 -1.59 29.16
CA GLN A 249 8.50 -1.86 30.29
C GLN A 249 7.26 -2.66 29.86
N LYS A 250 6.59 -2.23 28.78
CA LYS A 250 5.38 -2.87 28.25
C LYS A 250 5.65 -4.27 27.70
N LEU A 251 6.76 -4.46 27.00
CA LEU A 251 7.17 -5.77 26.45
C LEU A 251 7.88 -6.68 27.47
N GLN A 252 8.11 -6.19 28.70
CA GLN A 252 8.86 -6.88 29.75
C GLN A 252 10.23 -7.39 29.27
N ILE A 253 10.97 -6.53 28.55
CA ILE A 253 12.32 -6.84 28.07
C ILE A 253 13.34 -5.87 28.66
N ASP A 254 14.54 -6.38 28.89
CA ASP A 254 15.66 -5.67 29.48
C ASP A 254 16.71 -5.25 28.44
N ARG A 255 16.62 -5.79 27.20
CA ARG A 255 17.64 -5.62 26.17
C ARG A 255 17.04 -5.31 24.82
N ARG A 256 17.61 -4.32 24.13
CA ARG A 256 17.25 -3.92 22.76
C ARG A 256 17.24 -5.10 21.78
N ALA A 257 18.19 -6.03 21.91
CA ALA A 257 18.28 -7.21 21.04
C ALA A 257 17.04 -8.12 21.10
N LYS A 258 16.33 -8.15 22.23
CA LYS A 258 15.08 -8.92 22.39
C LYS A 258 13.90 -8.30 21.64
N LEU A 259 13.99 -7.04 21.19
CA LEU A 259 12.96 -6.44 20.36
C LEU A 259 12.76 -7.24 19.07
N LEU A 260 13.84 -7.74 18.47
CA LEU A 260 13.76 -8.54 17.24
C LEU A 260 13.01 -9.87 17.46
N GLU A 261 13.08 -10.43 18.67
CA GLU A 261 12.36 -11.65 19.03
C GLU A 261 10.88 -11.36 19.35
N LYS A 262 10.61 -10.23 20.00
CA LYS A 262 9.26 -9.83 20.45
C LYS A 262 8.39 -9.18 19.37
N LEU A 263 8.99 -8.74 18.27
CA LEU A 263 8.30 -8.09 17.14
C LEU A 263 8.23 -9.00 15.90
N LYS A 264 8.55 -10.28 16.04
CA LYS A 264 8.31 -11.34 15.05
C LYS A 264 6.96 -12.00 15.30
#